data_AF-A0A5K7XB91-F1
#
_entry.id   AF-A0A5K7XB91-F1
#
_cell.length_a   1.000
_cell.length_b   1.000
_cell.length_c   1.000
_cell.angle_alpha   90.00
_cell.angle_beta   90.00
_cell.angle_gamma   90.00
#
_symmetry.space_group_name_H-M   'P 1'
#
loop_
_entity.id
_entity.type
_entity.pdbx_description
1 polymer ?
#
loop_
_entity_poly.entity_id
_entity_poly.type
_entity_poly.pdbx_seq_one_letter_code
_entity_poly.pdbx_strand_id
1 'polypeptide(L)' 'MASYRDLKVWQLGVDIALEVYRITGNFPKSEQYGLTSQLRRAAVSIASNIAEGHARKTQKELHRFCNIAKGSLAET' A
#
# COMPACT_ATOMS: atom_id res chain seq x y z
N MET A 1 -10.52 21.27 -2.15
CA MET A 1 -9.70 20.21 -2.79
C MET A 1 -10.12 18.89 -2.18
N ALA A 2 -10.51 17.89 -2.97
CA ALA A 2 -10.76 16.55 -2.42
C ALA A 2 -9.43 15.99 -1.88
N SER A 3 -9.46 15.37 -0.70
CA SER A 3 -8.28 14.75 -0.11
C SER A 3 -8.08 13.36 -0.73
N TYR A 4 -6.84 12.88 -0.82
CA TYR A 4 -6.58 11.49 -1.19
C TYR A 4 -7.26 10.51 -0.22
N ARG A 5 -7.55 10.95 1.01
CA ARG A 5 -8.26 10.17 2.04
C ARG A 5 -9.72 9.90 1.69
N ASP A 6 -10.30 10.71 0.81
CA ASP A 6 -11.67 10.53 0.31
C ASP A 6 -11.72 9.47 -0.81
N LEU A 7 -10.57 9.06 -1.36
CA LEU A 7 -10.50 8.05 -2.40
C LEU A 7 -10.77 6.67 -1.79
N LYS A 8 -11.80 5.98 -2.30
CA LYS A 8 -12.12 4.61 -1.86
C LYS A 8 -10.95 3.64 -2.03
N VAL A 9 -10.19 3.78 -3.12
CA VAL A 9 -9.02 2.94 -3.39
C VAL A 9 -7.90 3.16 -2.37
N TRP A 10 -7.74 4.37 -1.85
CA TRP A 10 -6.79 4.64 -0.76
C TRP A 10 -7.23 3.99 0.54
N GLN A 11 -8.51 4.11 0.90
CA GLN A 11 -9.08 3.48 2.10
C GLN A 11 -8.90 1.96 2.07
N LEU A 12 -9.20 1.33 0.92
CA LEU A 12 -8.97 -0.11 0.72
C LEU A 12 -7.49 -0.48 0.86
N GLY A 13 -6.57 0.36 0.36
CA GLY A 13 -5.13 0.14 0.56
C GLY A 13 -4.72 0.18 2.04
N VAL A 14 -5.32 1.08 2.83
CA VAL A 14 -5.11 1.13 4.29
C VAL A 14 -5.67 -0.12 4.96
N ASP A 15 -6.87 -0.56 4.58
CA ASP A 15 -7.49 -1.77 5.13
C ASP A 15 -6.62 -3.02 4.86
N ILE A 16 -6.04 -3.13 3.66
CA ILE A 16 -5.10 -4.20 3.31
C ILE A 16 -3.87 -4.15 4.22
N ALA A 17 -3.27 -2.96 4.42
CA ALA A 17 -2.13 -2.82 5.31
C ALA A 17 -2.46 -3.25 6.75
N LEU A 18 -3.61 -2.84 7.29
CA LEU A 18 -4.05 -3.25 8.62
C LEU A 18 -4.22 -4.77 8.74
N GLU A 19 -4.84 -5.39 7.73
CA GLU A 19 -5.05 -6.84 7.71
C GLU A 19 -3.73 -7.61 7.60
N VAL A 20 -2.79 -7.15 6.78
CA VAL A 20 -1.44 -7.74 6.70
C VAL A 20 -0.71 -7.62 8.03
N TYR A 21 -0.80 -6.48 8.71
CA TYR A 21 -0.22 -6.33 10.06
C TYR A 21 -0.84 -7.31 11.06
N ARG A 22 -2.16 -7.51 11.00
CA ARG A 22 -2.91 -8.46 11.84
C ARG A 22 -2.45 -9.90 11.61
N ILE A 23 -2.39 -10.33 10.34
CA ILE A 23 -1.98 -11.70 9.97
C ILE A 23 -0.52 -11.96 10.35
N THR A 24 0.38 -11.06 9.93
CA THR A 24 1.83 -11.21 10.17
C THR A 24 2.20 -11.05 11.65
N GLY A 25 1.32 -10.51 12.49
CA GLY A 25 1.50 -10.49 13.95
C GLY A 25 1.60 -11.89 14.58
N ASN A 26 1.08 -12.91 13.89
CA ASN A 26 1.11 -14.30 14.35
C ASN A 26 2.25 -15.13 13.72
N PHE A 27 3.11 -14.51 12.90
CA PHE A 27 4.23 -15.23 12.28
C PHE A 27 5.33 -15.55 13.31
N PRO A 28 6.14 -16.60 13.09
CA PRO A 28 7.30 -16.88 13.92
C PRO A 28 8.26 -15.69 13.97
N LYS A 29 8.92 -15.47 15.11
CA LYS A 29 9.90 -14.38 15.26
C LYS A 29 11.05 -14.45 14.23
N SER A 30 11.39 -15.65 13.75
CA SER A 30 12.39 -15.85 12.69
C SER A 30 12.02 -15.15 11.38
N GLU A 31 10.73 -14.94 11.11
CA GLU A 31 10.22 -14.28 9.91
C GLU A 31 10.12 -12.76 10.03
N GLN A 32 10.48 -12.19 11.19
CA GLN A 32 10.32 -10.75 11.45
C GLN A 32 11.00 -9.89 10.39
N TYR A 33 12.24 -10.23 10.03
CA TYR A 33 13.01 -9.53 8.99
C TYR A 33 12.85 -10.18 7.60
N GLY A 34 12.32 -11.41 7.54
CA GLY A 34 11.98 -12.12 6.30
C GLY A 34 10.60 -11.73 5.78
N LEU A 35 9.67 -12.69 5.78
CA LEU A 35 8.34 -12.53 5.19
C LEU A 35 7.53 -11.39 5.83
N THR A 36 7.63 -11.21 7.15
CA THR A 36 6.87 -10.19 7.87
C THR A 36 7.23 -8.78 7.38
N SER A 37 8.53 -8.49 7.24
CA SER A 37 8.98 -7.17 6.79
C SER A 37 8.67 -6.91 5.33
N GLN A 38 8.69 -7.95 4.49
CA GLN A 38 8.39 -7.84 3.06
C GLN A 38 6.90 -7.56 2.84
N LEU A 39 6.01 -8.38 3.41
CA LEU A 39 4.56 -8.22 3.26
C LEU A 39 4.08 -6.87 3.80
N ARG A 40 4.55 -6.46 4.99
CA ARG A 40 4.14 -5.17 5.58
C ARG A 40 4.57 -3.98 4.73
N ARG A 41 5.78 -4.01 4.15
CA ARG A 41 6.25 -2.93 3.26
C ARG A 41 5.46 -2.89 1.96
N ALA A 42 5.20 -4.04 1.34
CA ALA A 42 4.39 -4.12 0.13
C ALA A 42 2.97 -3.59 0.38
N ALA A 43 2.32 -4.02 1.47
CA ALA A 43 0.96 -3.59 1.80
C ALA A 43 0.85 -2.07 2.05
N VAL A 44 1.78 -1.50 2.84
CA VAL A 44 1.81 -0.05 3.11
C VAL A 44 2.06 0.75 1.82
N SER A 45 2.92 0.23 0.94
CA SER A 45 3.27 0.86 -0.34
C SER A 45 2.06 1.10 -1.25
N ILE A 46 1.00 0.28 -1.16
CA ILE A 46 -0.24 0.45 -1.94
C ILE A 46 -0.87 1.82 -1.66
N ALA A 47 -1.19 2.11 -0.39
CA ALA A 47 -1.82 3.36 0.01
C ALA A 47 -0.87 4.57 -0.16
N SER A 48 0.43 4.38 0.11
CA SER A 48 1.44 5.42 -0.08
C SER A 48 1.54 5.87 -1.54
N ASN A 49 1.59 4.93 -2.49
CA ASN A 49 1.66 5.26 -3.91
C ASN A 49 0.38 5.94 -4.41
N ILE A 50 -0.80 5.52 -3.94
CA ILE A 50 -2.07 6.20 -4.28
C ILE A 50 -2.07 7.66 -3.80
N ALA A 51 -1.67 7.88 -2.55
CA ALA A 51 -1.59 9.23 -1.98
C ALA A 51 -0.55 10.10 -2.71
N GLU A 52 0.61 9.52 -3.01
CA GLU A 52 1.67 10.20 -3.75
C GLU A 52 1.23 10.57 -5.17
N GLY A 53 0.58 9.63 -5.88
CA GLY A 53 0.01 9.86 -7.20
C GLY A 53 -1.03 10.97 -7.22
N HIS A 54 -1.92 11.00 -6.22
CA HIS A 54 -2.93 12.05 -6.07
C HIS A 54 -2.31 13.45 -5.82
N ALA A 55 -1.13 13.51 -5.20
CA ALA A 55 -0.40 14.76 -4.99
C ALA A 55 0.36 15.26 -6.24
N ARG A 56 0.41 14.47 -7.33
CA ARG A 56 1.11 14.86 -8.57
C ARG A 56 0.27 15.81 -9.42
N LYS A 57 0.97 16.55 -10.30
CA LYS A 57 0.35 17.62 -11.11
C LYS A 57 -0.32 17.11 -12.39
N THR A 58 0.01 15.88 -12.83
CA THR A 58 -0.44 15.35 -14.11
C THR A 58 -1.10 13.98 -13.97
N GLN A 59 -2.08 13.72 -14.83
CA GLN A 59 -2.73 12.40 -14.93
C GLN A 59 -1.75 11.29 -15.30
N LYS A 60 -0.71 11.60 -16.07
CA LYS A 60 0.33 10.63 -16.44
C LYS A 60 1.10 10.14 -15.21
N GLU A 61 1.47 11.05 -14.30
CA GLU A 61 2.12 10.67 -13.05
C GLU A 61 1.17 9.90 -12.14
N LEU A 62 -0.08 10.33 -12.01
CA LEU A 62 -1.10 9.59 -11.25
C LEU A 62 -1.22 8.14 -11.74
N HIS A 63 -1.34 7.91 -13.05
CA HIS A 63 -1.36 6.56 -13.61
C HIS A 63 -0.10 5.75 -13.31
N ARG A 64 1.08 6.38 -13.37
CA ARG A 64 2.34 5.72 -13.01
C ARG A 64 2.31 5.22 -11.58
N PHE A 65 1.89 6.06 -10.63
CA PHE A 65 1.79 5.71 -9.22
C PHE A 65 0.71 4.64 -8.96
N CYS A 66 -0.43 4.68 -9.67
CA CYS A 66 -1.41 3.61 -9.62
C CYS A 66 -0.85 2.26 -10.11
N ASN A 67 0.00 2.27 -11.15
CA ASN A 67 0.66 1.05 -11.62
C ASN A 67 1.66 0.49 -10.59
N ILE A 68 2.39 1.36 -9.88
CA ILE A 68 3.27 0.94 -8.80
C ILE A 68 2.45 0.34 -7.65
N ALA A 69 1.36 0.99 -7.25
CA ALA A 69 0.43 0.44 -6.23
C ALA A 69 -0.11 -0.94 -6.62
N LYS A 70 -0.45 -1.16 -7.90
CA LYS A 70 -0.86 -2.48 -8.41
C LYS A 70 0.26 -3.52 -8.33
N GLY A 71 1.52 -3.12 -8.57
CA GLY A 71 2.68 -3.98 -8.40
C GLY A 71 2.83 -4.42 -6.94
N SER A 72 2.79 -3.47 -6.00
CA SER A 72 2.84 -3.77 -4.56
C SER A 72 1.70 -4.68 -4.10
N LEU A 73 0.49 -4.52 -4.67
CA LEU A 73 -0.63 -5.42 -4.39
C LEU A 73 -0.38 -6.86 -4.86
N ALA A 74 0.32 -7.06 -5.99
CA ALA A 74 0.66 -8.40 -6.46
C ALA A 74 1.75 -9.10 -5.62
N GLU A 75 2.51 -8.32 -4.84
CA GLU A 75 3.56 -8.80 -3.93
C GLU A 75 3.07 -9.03 -2.48
N THR A 76 1.86 -8.55 -2.16
CA THR A 76 1.24 -8.60 -0.83
C THR A 76 0.36 -9.84 -0.68
#